data_AF-A0A4S2BHD7-F1
#
_entry.id   AF-A0A4S2BHD7-F1
#
_cell.length_a   1.000
_cell.length_b   1.000
_cell.length_c   1.000
_cell.angle_alpha   90.00
_cell.angle_beta   90.00
_cell.angle_gamma   90.00
#
_symmetry.space_group_name_H-M   'P 1'
#
loop_
_entity.id
_entity.type
_entity.pdbx_description
1 polymer ?
#
loop_
_entity_poly.entity_id
_entity_poly.type
_entity_poly.pdbx_seq_one_letter_code
_entity_poly.pdbx_strand_id
1 'polypeptide(L)' 'MDNQPENKSIQLDTDYENHAINMKFSNNLTDDRERGYILSAAFFSYCASQGLDKQEVIEMVNSNYDQFTGARDTSLFKRL' A
#
# COMPACT_ATOMS: atom_id res chain seq x y z
N MET A 1 0.10 1.77 35.92
CA MET A 1 0.67 2.17 34.63
C MET A 1 -0.13 1.40 33.60
N ASP A 2 -1.01 2.07 32.86
CA ASP A 2 -1.80 1.40 31.82
C ASP A 2 -0.86 0.89 30.74
N ASN A 3 -0.66 -0.42 30.68
CA ASN A 3 0.17 -1.13 29.70
C ASN A 3 -0.55 -1.25 28.34
N GLN A 4 -1.41 -0.31 27.98
CA GLN A 4 -2.07 -0.35 26.69
C GLN A 4 -1.08 0.10 25.61
N PRO A 5 -0.91 -0.65 24.52
CA PRO A 5 -0.12 -0.21 23.39
C PRO A 5 -0.63 1.15 22.92
N GLU A 6 0.27 2.09 22.70
CA GLU A 6 -0.11 3.37 22.10
C GLU A 6 -0.70 3.13 20.71
N ASN A 7 -1.75 3.91 20.39
CA ASN A 7 -2.34 3.87 19.07
C ASN A 7 -1.32 4.29 18.00
N LYS A 8 -1.34 3.57 16.88
CA LYS A 8 -0.53 3.87 15.69
C LYS A 8 -1.44 4.37 14.60
N SER A 9 -0.97 5.31 13.78
CA SER A 9 -1.76 5.89 12.71
C SER A 9 -0.95 6.12 11.44
N ILE A 10 -1.63 6.02 10.31
CA ILE A 10 -1.12 6.39 8.99
C ILE A 10 -2.11 7.39 8.39
N GLN A 11 -1.62 8.56 7.98
CA GLN A 11 -2.40 9.54 7.22
C GLN A 11 -1.97 9.48 5.75
N LEU A 12 -2.96 9.41 4.85
CA LEU A 12 -2.78 9.40 3.41
C LEU A 12 -3.35 10.70 2.85
N ASP A 13 -2.54 11.44 2.09
CA ASP A 13 -2.98 12.67 1.42
C ASP A 13 -2.70 12.54 -0.09
N THR A 14 -3.70 12.78 -0.94
CA THR A 14 -3.51 12.82 -2.39
C THR A 14 -3.08 14.22 -2.81
N ASP A 15 -1.99 14.28 -3.57
CA ASP A 15 -1.51 15.49 -4.22
C ASP A 15 -1.68 15.32 -5.73
N TYR A 16 -2.81 15.81 -6.23
CA TYR A 16 -3.14 15.69 -7.65
C TYR A 16 -2.28 16.58 -8.54
N GLU A 17 -1.71 17.68 -8.02
CA GLU A 17 -0.83 18.57 -8.78
C GLU A 17 0.50 17.86 -9.08
N ASN A 18 1.04 17.15 -8.10
CA ASN A 18 2.29 16.40 -8.24
C ASN A 18 2.09 14.92 -8.61
N HIS A 19 0.84 14.52 -8.89
CA HIS A 19 0.47 13.12 -9.16
C HIS A 19 1.01 12.13 -8.12
N ALA A 20 0.95 12.50 -6.84
CA ALA A 20 1.55 11.76 -5.74
C ALA A 20 0.53 11.37 -4.67
N ILE A 21 0.83 10.27 -3.97
CA ILE A 21 0.17 9.90 -2.72
C ILE A 21 1.21 10.07 -1.62
N ASN A 22 0.94 10.99 -0.71
CA ASN A 22 1.81 11.28 0.43
C ASN A 22 1.35 10.47 1.65
N MET A 23 2.32 10.02 2.46
CA MET A 23 2.06 9.24 3.66
C MET A 23 2.78 9.83 4.86
N LYS A 24 2.06 9.96 5.98
CA LYS A 24 2.63 10.35 7.28
C LYS A 24 2.34 9.26 8.31
N PHE A 25 3.35 8.85 9.05
CA PHE A 25 3.26 7.82 10.08
C PHE A 25 3.32 8.44 11.47
N SER A 26 2.62 7.86 12.44
CA SER A 26 2.79 8.24 13.84
C SER A 26 4.22 7.97 14.32
N ASN A 27 4.69 8.75 15.29
CA ASN A 27 6.08 8.68 15.79
C ASN A 27 6.48 7.30 16.33
N ASN A 28 5.51 6.53 16.81
CA ASN A 28 5.68 5.19 17.36
C ASN A 28 5.53 4.05 16.33
N LEU A 29 5.31 4.39 15.05
CA LEU A 29 5.26 3.45 13.92
C LEU A 29 6.54 3.58 13.07
N THR A 30 7.62 3.00 13.57
CA THR A 30 8.98 3.12 12.98
C THR A 30 9.44 1.89 12.20
N ASP A 31 8.89 0.70 12.48
CA ASP A 31 9.25 -0.53 11.75
C ASP A 31 8.55 -0.58 10.38
N ASP A 32 9.35 -0.64 9.31
CA ASP A 32 8.85 -0.69 7.93
C ASP A 32 8.02 -1.95 7.62
N ARG A 33 8.31 -3.08 8.29
CA ARG A 33 7.49 -4.28 8.14
C ARG A 33 6.12 -4.06 8.74
N GLU A 34 6.06 -3.44 9.91
CA GLU A 34 4.79 -3.11 10.56
C GLU A 34 3.97 -2.13 9.71
N ARG A 35 4.60 -1.10 9.15
CA ARG A 35 3.97 -0.19 8.18
C ARG A 35 3.38 -0.96 7.00
N GLY A 36 4.17 -1.86 6.41
CA GLY A 36 3.73 -2.71 5.30
C GLY A 36 2.52 -3.57 5.67
N TYR A 37 2.55 -4.23 6.84
CA TYR A 37 1.43 -5.04 7.30
C TYR A 37 0.14 -4.23 7.48
N ILE A 38 0.21 -3.06 8.10
CA ILE A 38 -0.96 -2.20 8.31
C ILE A 38 -1.53 -1.72 6.97
N LEU A 39 -0.68 -1.27 6.05
CA LEU A 39 -1.11 -0.80 4.72
C LEU A 39 -1.75 -1.92 3.90
N SER A 40 -1.15 -3.11 3.87
CA SER A 40 -1.73 -4.27 3.17
C SER A 40 -3.05 -4.69 3.80
N ALA A 41 -3.15 -4.74 5.13
CA ALA A 41 -4.39 -5.07 5.82
C ALA A 41 -5.50 -4.04 5.54
N ALA A 42 -5.15 -2.75 5.52
CA ALA A 42 -6.09 -1.68 5.18
C ALA A 42 -6.62 -1.83 3.73
N PHE A 43 -5.72 -2.09 2.77
CA PHE A 43 -6.10 -2.33 1.37
C PHE A 43 -7.04 -3.55 1.25
N PHE A 44 -6.67 -4.69 1.81
CA PHE A 44 -7.51 -5.89 1.73
C PHE A 44 -8.85 -5.74 2.45
N SER A 45 -8.87 -5.05 3.60
CA SER A 45 -10.11 -4.73 4.31
C SER A 45 -11.03 -3.86 3.46
N TYR A 46 -10.47 -2.84 2.78
CA TYR A 46 -11.21 -2.03 1.83
C TYR A 46 -11.77 -2.88 0.68
N CYS A 47 -10.96 -3.70 0.02
CA CYS A 47 -11.42 -4.59 -1.06
C CYS A 47 -12.56 -5.52 -0.61
N ALA A 48 -12.42 -6.14 0.57
CA ALA A 48 -13.45 -6.98 1.14
C ALA A 48 -14.74 -6.20 1.42
N SER A 49 -14.65 -4.96 1.92
CA SER A 49 -15.81 -4.08 2.15
C SER A 49 -16.55 -3.70 0.87
N GLN A 50 -15.84 -3.66 -0.26
CA GLN A 50 -16.41 -3.38 -1.59
C GLN A 50 -16.98 -4.65 -2.25
N GLY A 51 -16.86 -5.82 -1.59
CA GLY A 51 -17.32 -7.09 -2.14
C GLY A 51 -16.44 -7.65 -3.26
N LEU A 52 -15.21 -7.14 -3.40
CA LEU A 52 -14.28 -7.61 -4.43
C LEU A 52 -13.80 -9.02 -4.11
N ASP A 53 -13.83 -9.87 -5.11
CA ASP A 53 -13.25 -11.19 -5.00
C ASP A 53 -11.73 -11.17 -5.22
N LYS A 54 -11.09 -12.32 -5.00
CA LYS A 54 -9.65 -12.46 -5.12
C LYS A 54 -9.15 -12.15 -6.54
N GLN A 55 -9.90 -12.54 -7.56
CA GLN A 55 -9.50 -12.37 -8.96
C GLN A 55 -9.57 -10.90 -9.35
N GLU A 56 -10.61 -10.19 -8.93
CA GLU A 56 -10.76 -8.75 -9.15
C GLU A 56 -9.65 -7.95 -8.46
N VAL A 57 -9.25 -8.35 -7.23
CA VAL A 57 -8.12 -7.72 -6.53
C VAL A 57 -6.80 -7.99 -7.27
N ILE A 58 -6.58 -9.21 -7.78
CA ILE A 58 -5.38 -9.52 -8.57
C ILE A 58 -5.34 -8.69 -9.86
N GLU A 59 -6.47 -8.53 -10.55
CA GLU A 59 -6.58 -7.72 -11.77
C GLU A 59 -6.36 -6.24 -11.49
N MET A 60 -6.88 -5.72 -10.37
CA MET A 60 -6.62 -4.35 -9.92
C MET A 60 -5.14 -4.11 -9.65
N VAL A 61 -4.46 -5.08 -9.02
CA VAL A 61 -3.02 -4.99 -8.80
C VAL A 61 -2.28 -5.04 -10.13
N ASN A 62 -2.55 -6.02 -11.00
CA ASN A 62 -1.83 -6.13 -12.28
C ASN A 62 -2.03 -4.89 -13.16
N SER A 63 -3.27 -4.41 -13.31
CA SER A 63 -3.58 -3.26 -14.15
C SER A 63 -2.92 -1.96 -13.66
N ASN A 64 -2.92 -1.70 -12.36
CA ASN A 64 -2.33 -0.47 -11.82
C ASN A 64 -0.82 -0.62 -11.59
N TYR A 65 -0.36 -1.74 -11.07
CA TYR A 65 1.05 -1.99 -10.80
C TYR A 65 1.87 -2.06 -12.09
N ASP A 66 1.33 -2.64 -13.17
CA ASP A 66 1.99 -2.61 -14.48
C ASP A 66 2.00 -1.20 -15.09
N GLN A 67 1.04 -0.32 -14.77
CA GLN A 67 1.12 1.08 -15.19
C GLN A 67 2.26 1.84 -14.49
N PHE A 68 2.63 1.46 -13.26
CA PHE A 68 3.74 2.07 -12.52
C PHE A 68 5.10 1.37 -12.74
N THR A 69 5.10 0.06 -13.02
CA THR A 69 6.31 -0.77 -13.11
C THR A 69 6.57 -1.39 -14.48
N GLY A 70 5.60 -1.34 -15.38
CA GLY A 70 5.67 -1.77 -16.78
C GLY A 70 6.52 -0.82 -17.61
N ALA A 71 7.82 -0.83 -17.35
CA ALA A 71 8.92 -0.58 -18.25
C ALA A 71 8.65 0.36 -19.46
N ARG A 72 9.24 1.56 -19.38
CA ARG A 72 10.24 1.90 -20.41
C ARG A 72 11.47 1.02 -20.13
N ASP A 73 11.47 -0.19 -20.68
CA ASP A 73 12.64 -1.05 -20.94
C ASP A 73 13.29 -1.91 -19.80
N THR A 74 12.53 -2.70 -19.03
CA THR A 74 13.13 -3.69 -18.09
C THR A 74 12.43 -5.06 -18.12
N SER A 75 12.76 -5.86 -19.13
CA SER A 75 12.53 -7.31 -19.14
C SER A 75 13.23 -7.99 -17.96
N LEU A 76 12.47 -8.77 -17.18
CA LEU A 76 12.91 -9.61 -16.06
C LEU A 76 14.01 -10.63 -16.44
N PHE A 77 14.22 -10.90 -17.74
CA PHE A 77 15.21 -11.87 -18.22
C PHE A 77 16.64 -11.34 -18.36
N LYS A 78 16.89 -10.05 -18.08
CA LYS A 78 18.27 -9.50 -18.05
C LYS A 78 18.95 -9.60 -16.68
N ARG A 79 18.25 -10.05 -15.64
CA ARG A 79 18.76 -10.16 -14.26
C ARG A 79 19.12 -11.60 -13.83
N LEU A 80 19.15 -12.54 -14.77
CA LEU A 80 19.66 -13.90 -14.58
C LEU A 80 21.00 -14.07 -15.30
#